data_AF-A0A8D8J3V4-F1
#
_entry.id   AF-A0A8D8J3V4-F1
#
_cell.length_a   1.000
_cell.length_b   1.000
_cell.length_c   1.000
_cell.angle_alpha   90.00
_cell.angle_beta   90.00
_cell.angle_gamma   90.00
#
_symmetry.space_group_name_H-M   'P 1'
#
loop_
_entity.id
_entity.type
_entity.pdbx_description
1 polymer ?
#
loop_
_entity_poly.entity_id
_entity_poly.type
_entity_poly.pdbx_seq_one_letter_code
_entity_poly.pdbx_strand_id
1 'polypeptide(L)'
;FNSYGPKEVNDLTSALSPIKPSSDCGQLYKVYTPVFEKFKKTIRSLYHGHKEVTEKIYKSLGSNIKQKDETYATFCAKKHLAKATKLRHCNIRQFSMNVKPDDDLKKYIDCLFKGYRYISTDGNFYAPKLLHDFHKIGNTKSDAKVETVLKGCKDTSAIGYHYCLLASNVEDEYGKALQYREIRSGNYKSVIEGDKYDETKVEKQFKDILAKVCPNKEEMQKIMKNLEGKKDDYLTLGGGEILKS
;
A
#
# COMPACT_ATOMS: atom_id res chain seq x y z
N PHE A 1 5.59 23.28 12.69
CA PHE A 1 4.41 23.31 11.81
C PHE A 1 3.10 23.51 12.56
N ASN A 2 2.98 23.08 13.82
CA ASN A 2 1.86 23.45 14.69
C ASN A 2 2.13 24.79 15.38
N SER A 3 1.13 25.66 15.41
CA SER A 3 1.12 26.95 16.11
C SER A 3 0.60 26.86 17.55
N TYR A 4 0.32 25.65 18.03
CA TYR A 4 -0.17 25.40 19.39
C TYR A 4 1.00 25.07 20.31
N GLY A 5 1.07 25.77 21.43
CA GLY A 5 2.11 25.62 22.43
C GLY A 5 1.79 24.53 23.44
N PRO A 6 2.71 24.29 24.40
CA PRO A 6 2.53 23.31 25.47
C PRO A 6 1.23 23.51 26.26
N LYS A 7 0.77 24.76 26.42
CA LYS A 7 -0.45 25.08 27.16
C LYS A 7 -1.70 24.50 26.51
N GLU A 8 -1.93 24.74 25.22
CA GLU A 8 -3.13 24.24 24.54
C GLU A 8 -3.16 22.72 24.44
N VAL A 9 -1.99 22.08 24.37
CA VAL A 9 -1.86 20.61 24.42
C VAL A 9 -2.18 20.08 25.83
N ASN A 10 -1.71 20.75 26.89
CA ASN A 10 -2.00 20.37 28.27
C ASN A 10 -3.47 20.53 28.63
N ASP A 11 -4.11 21.62 28.17
CA ASP A 11 -5.54 21.85 28.38
C ASP A 11 -6.40 20.77 27.69
N LEU A 12 -6.06 20.42 26.44
CA LEU A 12 -6.70 19.32 25.73
C LEU A 12 -6.50 17.98 26.45
N THR A 13 -5.27 17.68 26.87
CA THR A 13 -4.93 16.43 27.58
C THR A 13 -5.72 16.32 28.88
N SER A 14 -5.81 17.41 29.64
CA SER A 14 -6.57 17.46 30.90
C SER A 14 -8.06 17.22 30.64
N ALA A 15 -8.62 17.78 29.57
CA ALA A 15 -10.03 17.58 29.21
C ALA A 15 -10.33 16.16 28.67
N LEU A 16 -9.36 15.50 28.03
CA LEU A 16 -9.50 14.12 27.57
C LEU A 16 -9.32 13.10 28.71
N SER A 17 -8.51 13.42 29.74
CA SER A 17 -8.14 12.49 30.81
C SER A 17 -9.31 11.79 31.54
N PRO A 18 -10.50 12.41 31.76
CA PRO A 18 -11.61 11.74 32.42
C PRO A 18 -12.40 10.80 31.50
N ILE A 19 -12.19 10.86 30.18
CA ILE A 19 -12.91 10.04 29.20
C ILE A 19 -12.34 8.62 29.24
N LYS A 20 -13.16 7.67 29.70
CA LYS A 20 -12.80 6.25 29.69
C LYS A 20 -13.15 5.60 28.34
N PRO A 21 -12.33 4.66 27.85
CA PRO A 21 -12.72 3.81 26.74
C PRO A 21 -14.07 3.13 27.02
N SER A 22 -14.97 3.11 26.05
CA SER A 22 -16.23 2.38 26.11
C SER A 22 -16.39 1.58 24.82
N SER A 23 -16.91 0.35 24.92
CA SER A 23 -17.34 -0.44 23.76
C SER A 23 -18.65 0.09 23.16
N ASP A 24 -19.38 0.95 23.87
CA ASP A 24 -20.55 1.65 23.37
C ASP A 24 -20.12 2.93 22.65
N CYS A 25 -20.24 2.92 21.31
CA CYS A 25 -19.91 4.07 20.47
C CYS A 25 -20.76 5.30 20.78
N GLY A 26 -22.05 5.13 21.10
CA GLY A 26 -22.96 6.24 21.41
C GLY A 26 -22.58 6.92 22.72
N GLN A 27 -22.26 6.14 23.74
CA GLN A 27 -21.76 6.65 25.02
C GLN A 27 -20.42 7.38 24.83
N LEU A 28 -19.46 6.75 24.14
CA LEU A 28 -18.15 7.36 23.88
C LEU A 28 -18.28 8.66 23.09
N TYR A 29 -19.12 8.67 22.05
CA TYR A 29 -19.37 9.87 21.25
C TYR A 29 -19.98 11.00 22.09
N LYS A 30 -20.96 10.70 22.94
CA LYS A 30 -21.62 11.68 23.81
C LYS A 30 -20.64 12.36 24.76
N VAL A 31 -19.70 11.61 25.36
CA VAL A 31 -18.71 12.18 26.30
C VAL A 31 -17.56 12.88 25.58
N TYR A 32 -17.19 12.43 24.38
CA TYR A 32 -16.10 13.03 23.60
C TYR A 32 -16.50 14.32 22.88
N THR A 33 -17.73 14.41 22.38
CA THR A 33 -18.19 15.53 21.53
C THR A 33 -17.99 16.92 22.16
N PRO A 34 -18.32 17.15 23.45
CA PRO A 34 -18.08 18.44 24.08
C PRO A 34 -16.59 18.84 24.13
N VAL A 35 -15.71 17.88 24.40
CA VAL A 35 -14.25 18.10 24.38
C VAL A 35 -13.78 18.39 22.96
N PHE A 36 -14.25 17.62 21.98
CA PHE A 36 -13.93 17.85 20.58
C PHE A 36 -14.33 19.24 20.11
N GLU A 37 -15.56 19.69 20.37
CA GLU A 37 -16.01 21.02 19.91
C GLU A 37 -15.24 22.14 20.61
N LYS A 38 -14.93 22.03 21.91
CA LYS A 38 -14.10 23.00 22.64
C LYS A 38 -12.66 23.09 22.09
N PHE A 39 -12.05 21.96 21.75
CA PHE A 39 -10.64 21.87 21.34
C PHE A 39 -10.43 21.56 19.86
N LYS A 40 -11.46 21.74 19.03
CA LYS A 40 -11.53 21.32 17.62
C LYS A 40 -10.33 21.77 16.80
N LYS A 41 -9.92 23.03 16.97
CA LYS A 41 -8.78 23.58 16.24
C LYS A 41 -7.45 22.94 16.67
N THR A 42 -7.24 22.75 17.98
CA THR A 42 -6.07 22.08 18.56
C THR A 42 -5.97 20.63 18.08
N ILE A 43 -7.07 19.87 18.19
CA ILE A 43 -7.16 18.47 17.75
C ILE A 43 -6.84 18.37 16.25
N ARG A 44 -7.47 19.20 15.41
CA ARG A 44 -7.21 19.20 13.96
C ARG A 44 -5.77 19.58 13.62
N SER A 45 -5.07 20.38 14.41
CA SER A 45 -3.66 20.68 14.16
C SER A 45 -2.76 19.52 14.55
N LEU A 46 -2.97 18.96 15.74
CA LEU A 46 -2.17 17.84 16.26
C LEU A 46 -2.28 16.60 15.37
N TYR A 47 -3.49 16.28 14.91
CA TYR A 47 -3.77 15.07 14.12
C TYR A 47 -3.83 15.33 12.60
N HIS A 48 -3.15 16.36 12.10
CA HIS A 48 -3.00 16.62 10.66
C HIS A 48 -4.32 16.79 9.88
N GLY A 49 -5.34 17.34 10.54
CA GLY A 49 -6.64 17.68 9.97
C GLY A 49 -6.75 19.09 9.38
N HIS A 50 -5.81 20.00 9.69
CA HIS A 50 -5.75 21.31 9.04
C HIS A 50 -4.95 21.27 7.74
N LYS A 51 -5.58 21.73 6.65
CA LYS A 51 -5.02 21.67 5.29
C LYS A 51 -3.64 22.34 5.20
N GLU A 52 -3.51 23.58 5.64
CA GLU A 52 -2.27 24.36 5.52
C GLU A 52 -1.11 23.76 6.31
N VAL A 53 -1.36 23.31 7.55
CA VAL A 53 -0.34 22.65 8.39
C VAL A 53 0.12 21.37 7.71
N THR A 54 -0.84 20.57 7.24
CA THR A 54 -0.58 19.27 6.60
C THR A 54 0.17 19.43 5.29
N GLU A 55 -0.15 20.44 4.47
CA GLU A 55 0.57 20.75 3.24
C GLU A 55 2.02 21.16 3.50
N LYS A 56 2.28 21.95 4.55
CA LYS A 56 3.64 22.27 4.97
C LYS A 56 4.42 21.03 5.42
N ILE A 57 3.77 20.10 6.13
CA ILE A 57 4.38 18.82 6.52
C ILE A 57 4.72 17.98 5.29
N TYR A 58 3.79 17.82 4.34
CA TYR A 58 4.04 17.09 3.08
C TYR A 58 5.20 17.70 2.28
N LYS A 59 5.23 19.03 2.16
CA LYS A 59 6.31 19.76 1.49
C LYS A 59 7.66 19.56 2.18
N SER A 60 7.67 19.62 3.51
CA SER A 60 8.89 19.46 4.31
C SER A 60 9.44 18.03 4.28
N LEU A 61 8.56 17.02 4.31
CA LEU A 61 8.99 15.62 4.29
C LEU A 61 9.34 15.15 2.88
N GLY A 62 8.76 15.75 1.84
CA GLY A 62 9.09 15.45 0.44
C GLY A 62 9.01 13.96 0.13
N SER A 63 10.06 13.39 -0.45
CA SER A 63 10.15 11.96 -0.79
C SER A 63 10.20 11.01 0.41
N ASN A 64 10.28 11.53 1.65
CA ASN A 64 10.30 10.68 2.85
C ASN A 64 8.91 10.19 3.27
N ILE A 65 7.82 10.79 2.77
CA ILE A 65 6.43 10.39 3.01
C ILE A 65 5.67 10.19 1.69
N LYS A 66 4.73 9.24 1.66
CA LYS A 66 3.82 9.05 0.52
C LYS A 66 3.02 10.33 0.30
N GLN A 67 3.14 10.95 -0.87
CA GLN A 67 2.43 12.19 -1.16
C GLN A 67 0.93 11.99 -1.33
N LYS A 68 0.16 13.08 -1.31
CA LYS A 68 -1.26 13.06 -1.71
C LYS A 68 -1.34 12.58 -3.17
N ASP A 69 -2.34 11.76 -3.48
CA ASP A 69 -2.60 11.19 -4.81
C ASP A 69 -1.54 10.22 -5.37
N GLU A 70 -0.44 10.00 -4.65
CA GLU A 70 0.57 8.98 -4.96
C GLU A 70 0.17 7.61 -4.41
N THR A 71 0.34 6.54 -5.18
CA THR A 71 0.15 5.17 -4.67
C THR A 71 1.31 4.75 -3.77
N TYR A 72 1.06 3.89 -2.78
CA TYR A 72 2.14 3.37 -1.93
C TYR A 72 3.19 2.62 -2.73
N ALA A 73 2.78 1.89 -3.77
CA ALA A 73 3.71 1.22 -4.67
C ALA A 73 4.65 2.22 -5.35
N THR A 74 4.16 3.38 -5.80
CA THR A 74 5.02 4.41 -6.42
C THR A 74 5.94 5.05 -5.38
N PHE A 75 5.43 5.35 -4.19
CA PHE A 75 6.25 5.84 -3.08
C PHE A 75 7.39 4.89 -2.71
N CYS A 76 7.09 3.59 -2.53
CA CYS A 76 8.08 2.58 -2.17
C CYS A 76 9.08 2.32 -3.31
N ALA A 77 8.62 2.32 -4.57
CA ALA A 77 9.50 2.15 -5.72
C ALA A 77 10.53 3.28 -5.85
N LYS A 78 10.13 4.54 -5.61
CA LYS A 78 11.06 5.68 -5.60
C LYS A 78 12.18 5.50 -4.57
N LYS A 79 11.90 4.89 -3.43
CA LYS A 79 12.88 4.67 -2.35
C LYS A 79 13.78 3.47 -2.58
N HIS A 80 13.25 2.39 -3.13
CA HIS A 80 13.92 1.08 -3.12
C HIS A 80 14.27 0.55 -4.50
N LEU A 81 13.68 1.10 -5.57
CA LEU A 81 13.87 0.64 -6.95
C LEU A 81 14.46 1.73 -7.86
N ALA A 82 15.05 2.80 -7.30
CA ALA A 82 15.59 3.93 -8.08
C ALA A 82 16.69 3.51 -9.08
N LYS A 83 17.40 2.40 -8.80
CA LYS A 83 18.46 1.85 -9.66
C LYS A 83 17.96 0.72 -10.59
N ALA A 84 16.70 0.31 -10.47
CA ALA A 84 16.16 -0.76 -11.29
C ALA A 84 16.04 -0.31 -12.75
N THR A 85 16.31 -1.22 -13.69
CA THR A 85 15.99 -0.98 -15.10
C THR A 85 14.49 -0.82 -15.28
N LYS A 86 14.06 -0.12 -16.34
CA LYS A 86 12.64 0.08 -16.65
C LYS A 86 11.87 -1.25 -16.75
N LEU A 87 12.49 -2.27 -17.36
CA LEU A 87 11.92 -3.62 -17.45
C LEU A 87 11.80 -4.29 -16.07
N ARG A 88 12.84 -4.25 -15.23
CA ARG A 88 12.77 -4.82 -13.88
C ARG A 88 11.70 -4.14 -13.03
N HIS A 89 11.65 -2.81 -13.09
CA HIS A 89 10.64 -2.02 -12.40
C HIS A 89 9.23 -2.42 -12.86
N CYS A 90 9.00 -2.55 -14.17
CA CYS A 90 7.74 -3.03 -14.72
C CYS A 90 7.33 -4.40 -14.15
N ASN A 91 8.24 -5.38 -14.15
CA ASN A 91 7.91 -6.74 -13.71
C ASN A 91 7.67 -6.84 -12.20
N ILE A 92 8.39 -6.06 -11.39
CA ILE A 92 8.07 -5.93 -9.96
C ILE A 92 6.68 -5.35 -9.75
N ARG A 93 6.30 -4.37 -10.58
CA ARG A 93 5.01 -3.69 -10.48
C ARG A 93 3.82 -4.52 -10.94
N GLN A 94 4.04 -5.62 -11.64
CA GLN A 94 3.01 -6.59 -11.97
C GLN A 94 2.71 -7.58 -10.82
N PHE A 95 3.48 -7.54 -9.72
CA PHE A 95 3.34 -8.47 -8.58
C PHE A 95 3.50 -9.94 -8.98
N SER A 96 4.45 -10.24 -9.87
CA SER A 96 4.69 -11.60 -10.38
C SER A 96 5.79 -12.34 -9.61
N MET A 97 5.68 -13.67 -9.51
CA MET A 97 6.74 -14.55 -8.98
C MET A 97 8.02 -14.56 -9.81
N ASN A 98 7.96 -14.10 -11.06
CA ASN A 98 9.04 -14.23 -12.03
C ASN A 98 10.24 -13.30 -11.75
N VAL A 99 10.17 -12.44 -10.73
CA VAL A 99 11.30 -11.61 -10.32
C VAL A 99 12.07 -12.32 -9.22
N LYS A 100 13.40 -12.42 -9.33
CA LYS A 100 14.22 -12.98 -8.25
C LYS A 100 14.32 -11.98 -7.08
N PRO A 101 14.12 -12.41 -5.82
CA PRO A 101 14.25 -11.53 -4.67
C PRO A 101 15.69 -11.12 -4.40
N ASP A 102 15.94 -9.82 -4.48
CA ASP A 102 17.15 -9.14 -4.03
C ASP A 102 16.82 -8.17 -2.89
N ASP A 103 17.84 -7.51 -2.33
CA ASP A 103 17.65 -6.61 -1.17
C ASP A 103 16.76 -5.41 -1.48
N ASP A 104 16.78 -4.92 -2.71
CA ASP A 104 15.94 -3.82 -3.17
C ASP A 104 14.46 -4.25 -3.25
N LEU A 105 14.18 -5.44 -3.79
CA LEU A 105 12.83 -6.01 -3.81
C LEU A 105 12.32 -6.32 -2.39
N LYS A 106 13.17 -6.87 -1.53
CA LYS A 106 12.82 -7.12 -0.12
C LYS A 106 12.39 -5.84 0.60
N LYS A 107 13.17 -4.75 0.45
CA LYS A 107 12.84 -3.44 1.02
C LYS A 107 11.59 -2.83 0.40
N TYR A 108 11.41 -2.99 -0.91
CA TYR A 108 10.20 -2.54 -1.61
C TYR A 108 8.94 -3.24 -1.07
N ILE A 109 8.95 -4.57 -0.96
CA ILE A 109 7.82 -5.35 -0.46
C ILE A 109 7.57 -5.08 1.03
N ASP A 110 8.61 -4.93 1.85
CA ASP A 110 8.47 -4.50 3.25
C ASP A 110 7.80 -3.12 3.37
N CYS A 111 8.28 -2.14 2.59
CA CYS A 111 7.67 -0.82 2.51
C CYS A 111 6.19 -0.90 2.09
N LEU A 112 5.88 -1.73 1.08
CA LEU A 112 4.51 -1.95 0.63
C LEU A 112 3.63 -2.59 1.69
N PHE A 113 4.08 -3.66 2.34
CA PHE A 113 3.27 -4.39 3.32
C PHE A 113 2.98 -3.54 4.55
N LYS A 114 3.95 -2.74 5.01
CA LYS A 114 3.75 -1.73 6.06
C LYS A 114 2.83 -0.60 5.58
N GLY A 115 3.03 -0.11 4.35
CA GLY A 115 2.15 0.87 3.71
C GLY A 115 0.71 0.34 3.57
N TYR A 116 0.54 -0.95 3.34
CA TYR A 116 -0.76 -1.59 3.25
C TYR A 116 -1.31 -2.06 4.60
N ARG A 117 -0.52 -1.94 5.68
CA ARG A 117 -0.84 -2.43 7.01
C ARG A 117 -1.11 -3.94 7.04
N TYR A 118 -0.55 -4.69 6.10
CA TYR A 118 -0.44 -6.15 6.20
C TYR A 118 0.62 -6.52 7.23
N ILE A 119 1.58 -5.64 7.47
CA ILE A 119 2.46 -5.68 8.64
C ILE A 119 2.06 -4.52 9.55
N SER A 120 1.77 -4.83 10.81
CA SER A 120 1.43 -3.84 11.84
C SER A 120 2.66 -3.09 12.33
N THR A 121 2.43 -2.04 13.12
CA THR A 121 3.51 -1.15 13.61
C THR A 121 4.49 -1.83 14.56
N ASP A 122 4.06 -2.91 15.21
CA ASP A 122 4.88 -3.81 16.03
C ASP A 122 5.67 -4.84 15.20
N GLY A 123 5.52 -4.85 13.88
CA GLY A 123 6.26 -5.70 12.96
C GLY A 123 5.60 -7.05 12.65
N ASN A 124 4.42 -7.33 13.20
CA ASN A 124 3.71 -8.60 12.99
C ASN A 124 2.86 -8.59 11.73
N PHE A 125 2.68 -9.76 11.10
CA PHE A 125 1.73 -9.90 10.00
C PHE A 125 0.30 -9.87 10.52
N TYR A 126 -0.53 -9.02 9.92
CA TYR A 126 -1.93 -8.81 10.30
C TYR A 126 -2.86 -9.26 9.17
N ALA A 127 -3.15 -10.57 9.17
CA ALA A 127 -4.00 -11.23 8.17
C ALA A 127 -5.36 -10.57 7.93
N PRO A 128 -6.09 -10.05 8.95
CA PRO A 128 -7.37 -9.39 8.71
C PRO A 128 -7.29 -8.21 7.73
N LYS A 129 -6.14 -7.51 7.65
CA LYS A 129 -5.99 -6.42 6.69
C LYS A 129 -5.81 -6.89 5.25
N LEU A 130 -5.15 -8.04 5.05
CA LEU A 130 -5.08 -8.69 3.75
C LEU A 130 -6.45 -9.23 3.34
N LEU A 131 -7.13 -9.95 4.23
CA LEU A 131 -8.47 -10.50 3.98
C LEU A 131 -9.48 -9.41 3.62
N HIS A 132 -9.41 -8.25 4.29
CA HIS A 132 -10.21 -7.10 3.92
C HIS A 132 -10.04 -6.71 2.44
N ASP A 133 -8.83 -6.82 1.87
CA ASP A 133 -8.62 -6.51 0.46
C ASP A 133 -9.12 -7.60 -0.49
N PHE A 134 -9.15 -8.88 -0.06
CA PHE A 134 -9.88 -9.95 -0.75
C PHE A 134 -11.40 -9.68 -0.75
N HIS A 135 -11.95 -9.26 0.39
CA HIS A 135 -13.37 -8.91 0.48
C HIS A 135 -13.73 -7.72 -0.41
N LYS A 136 -12.79 -6.76 -0.58
CA LYS A 136 -12.98 -5.61 -1.45
C LYS A 136 -13.09 -5.97 -2.93
N ILE A 137 -12.58 -7.13 -3.36
CA ILE A 137 -12.79 -7.65 -4.73
C ILE A 137 -13.97 -8.63 -4.81
N GLY A 138 -14.82 -8.69 -3.77
CA GLY A 138 -15.98 -9.57 -3.70
C GLY A 138 -15.66 -11.01 -3.28
N ASN A 139 -14.41 -11.31 -2.89
CA ASN A 139 -14.03 -12.65 -2.46
C ASN A 139 -14.07 -12.79 -0.94
N THR A 140 -15.21 -13.22 -0.38
CA THR A 140 -15.37 -13.54 1.05
C THR A 140 -15.25 -15.03 1.37
N LYS A 141 -15.05 -15.88 0.34
CA LYS A 141 -15.07 -17.35 0.49
C LYS A 141 -13.66 -17.94 0.63
N SER A 142 -12.62 -17.18 0.29
CA SER A 142 -11.23 -17.65 0.35
C SER A 142 -10.54 -17.41 1.69
N ASP A 143 -11.20 -16.84 2.71
CA ASP A 143 -10.58 -16.50 4.00
C ASP A 143 -9.83 -17.67 4.62
N ALA A 144 -10.49 -18.83 4.75
CA ALA A 144 -9.87 -20.03 5.30
C ALA A 144 -8.68 -20.52 4.45
N LYS A 145 -8.76 -20.40 3.12
CA LYS A 145 -7.67 -20.78 2.22
C LYS A 145 -6.46 -19.85 2.41
N VAL A 146 -6.69 -18.55 2.44
CA VAL A 146 -5.65 -17.53 2.66
C VAL A 146 -4.98 -17.76 4.01
N GLU A 147 -5.76 -18.00 5.08
CA GLU A 147 -5.20 -18.30 6.40
C GLU A 147 -4.37 -19.58 6.41
N THR A 148 -4.82 -20.64 5.74
CA THR A 148 -4.04 -21.88 5.60
C THR A 148 -2.72 -21.63 4.87
N VAL A 149 -2.73 -20.86 3.78
CA VAL A 149 -1.50 -20.48 3.06
C VAL A 149 -0.56 -19.74 4.00
N LEU A 150 -1.05 -18.69 4.68
CA LEU A 150 -0.25 -17.87 5.60
C LEU A 150 0.37 -18.70 6.74
N LYS A 151 -0.37 -19.64 7.32
CA LYS A 151 0.14 -20.56 8.37
C LYS A 151 1.21 -21.51 7.83
N GLY A 152 1.16 -21.85 6.54
CA GLY A 152 2.13 -22.73 5.87
C GLY A 152 3.41 -22.00 5.41
N CYS A 153 3.45 -20.67 5.45
CA CYS A 153 4.61 -19.91 4.99
C CYS A 153 5.79 -20.08 5.96
N LYS A 154 6.92 -20.61 5.46
CA LYS A 154 8.14 -20.81 6.25
C LYS A 154 8.87 -19.50 6.56
N ASP A 155 8.89 -18.59 5.59
CA ASP A 155 9.47 -17.25 5.73
C ASP A 155 8.36 -16.27 6.11
N THR A 156 8.42 -15.76 7.34
CA THR A 156 7.44 -14.84 7.91
C THR A 156 7.81 -13.37 7.71
N SER A 157 8.77 -13.08 6.83
CA SER A 157 9.03 -11.72 6.36
C SER A 157 7.98 -11.26 5.32
N ALA A 158 7.95 -9.96 5.03
CA ALA A 158 7.06 -9.40 4.01
C ALA A 158 7.24 -10.09 2.64
N ILE A 159 8.49 -10.30 2.23
CA ILE A 159 8.80 -10.97 0.96
C ILE A 159 8.40 -12.45 0.99
N GLY A 160 8.59 -13.12 2.14
CA GLY A 160 8.22 -14.51 2.36
C GLY A 160 6.72 -14.71 2.19
N TYR A 161 5.90 -13.91 2.88
CA TYR A 161 4.44 -13.94 2.71
C TYR A 161 4.01 -13.58 1.29
N HIS A 162 4.62 -12.57 0.66
CA HIS A 162 4.31 -12.19 -0.71
C HIS A 162 4.49 -13.35 -1.69
N TYR A 163 5.65 -14.01 -1.65
CA TYR A 163 5.95 -15.14 -2.55
C TYR A 163 5.16 -16.38 -2.20
N CYS A 164 4.90 -16.62 -0.91
CA CYS A 164 4.06 -17.72 -0.45
C CYS A 164 2.63 -17.60 -0.99
N LEU A 165 2.05 -16.38 -0.98
CA LEU A 165 0.73 -16.11 -1.55
C LEU A 165 0.72 -16.24 -3.08
N LEU A 166 1.74 -15.72 -3.77
CA LEU A 166 1.86 -15.88 -5.22
C LEU A 166 2.08 -17.33 -5.66
N ALA A 167 2.71 -18.17 -4.83
CA ALA A 167 2.93 -19.59 -5.12
C ALA A 167 1.74 -20.49 -4.75
N SER A 168 0.62 -19.91 -4.32
CA SER A 168 -0.48 -20.65 -3.71
C SER A 168 -1.70 -20.77 -4.63
N ASN A 169 -2.70 -21.54 -4.19
CA ASN A 169 -3.97 -21.68 -4.88
C ASN A 169 -4.91 -20.46 -4.76
N VAL A 170 -4.41 -19.33 -4.25
CA VAL A 170 -5.12 -18.04 -4.20
C VAL A 170 -4.34 -16.94 -4.93
N GLU A 171 -3.38 -17.30 -5.81
CA GLU A 171 -2.54 -16.36 -6.58
C GLU A 171 -3.39 -15.33 -7.35
N ASP A 172 -4.38 -15.78 -8.12
CA ASP A 172 -5.22 -14.91 -8.94
C ASP A 172 -5.96 -13.87 -8.10
N GLU A 173 -6.60 -14.30 -7.00
CA GLU A 173 -7.34 -13.39 -6.13
C GLU A 173 -6.41 -12.48 -5.33
N TYR A 174 -5.23 -12.98 -4.96
CA TYR A 174 -4.20 -12.15 -4.33
C TYR A 174 -3.69 -11.05 -5.28
N GLY A 175 -3.43 -11.40 -6.54
CA GLY A 175 -3.05 -10.45 -7.59
C GLY A 175 -4.10 -9.36 -7.78
N LYS A 176 -5.37 -9.76 -7.95
CA LYS A 176 -6.49 -8.80 -8.07
C LYS A 176 -6.65 -7.92 -6.83
N ALA A 177 -6.51 -8.48 -5.63
CA ALA A 177 -6.59 -7.74 -4.38
C ALA A 177 -5.45 -6.71 -4.28
N LEU A 178 -4.22 -7.07 -4.66
CA LEU A 178 -3.08 -6.15 -4.70
C LEU A 178 -3.25 -5.02 -5.71
N GLN A 179 -3.68 -5.32 -6.93
CA GLN A 179 -3.93 -4.32 -7.96
C GLN A 179 -4.98 -3.29 -7.48
N TYR A 180 -6.10 -3.78 -6.95
CA TYR A 180 -7.13 -2.89 -6.44
C TYR A 180 -6.67 -2.12 -5.19
N ARG A 181 -5.84 -2.74 -4.33
CA ARG A 181 -5.24 -2.07 -3.17
C ARG A 181 -4.31 -0.94 -3.59
N GLU A 182 -3.52 -1.14 -4.64
CA GLU A 182 -2.64 -0.11 -5.17
C GLU A 182 -3.44 1.12 -5.63
N ILE A 183 -4.48 0.92 -6.43
CA ILE A 183 -5.36 2.00 -6.91
C ILE A 183 -5.96 2.77 -5.73
N ARG A 184 -6.55 2.07 -4.76
CA ARG A 184 -7.13 2.69 -3.55
C ARG A 184 -6.09 3.39 -2.68
N SER A 185 -4.81 3.02 -2.77
CA SER A 185 -3.74 3.70 -2.04
C SER A 185 -3.36 5.06 -2.61
N GLY A 186 -3.69 5.29 -3.89
CA GLY A 186 -3.59 6.60 -4.54
C GLY A 186 -4.67 7.56 -4.04
N ASN A 187 -5.91 7.08 -3.88
CA ASN A 187 -7.03 7.89 -3.42
C ASN A 187 -7.73 7.28 -2.20
N TYR A 188 -7.37 7.73 -0.99
CA TYR A 188 -8.04 7.27 0.24
C TYR A 188 -9.50 7.74 0.37
N LYS A 189 -9.96 8.71 -0.42
CA LYS A 189 -11.38 9.11 -0.42
C LYS A 189 -12.29 8.04 -1.03
N SER A 190 -11.76 7.15 -1.88
CA SER A 190 -12.50 6.02 -2.46
C SER A 190 -13.23 5.16 -1.41
N VAL A 191 -12.67 5.07 -0.20
CA VAL A 191 -13.27 4.35 0.93
C VAL A 191 -14.54 5.05 1.43
N ILE A 192 -14.55 6.38 1.43
CA ILE A 192 -15.68 7.22 1.86
C ILE A 192 -16.74 7.28 0.75
N GLU A 193 -16.30 7.34 -0.50
CA GLU A 193 -17.16 7.43 -1.69
C GLU A 193 -17.89 6.11 -1.97
N GLY A 194 -17.48 5.01 -1.33
CA GLY A 194 -18.16 3.73 -1.45
C GLY A 194 -17.93 3.05 -2.79
N ASP A 195 -16.79 3.34 -3.44
CA ASP A 195 -16.43 2.76 -4.73
C ASP A 195 -16.55 1.23 -4.68
N LYS A 196 -17.37 0.68 -5.57
CA LYS A 196 -17.51 -0.75 -5.75
C LYS A 196 -16.42 -1.26 -6.68
N TYR A 197 -15.95 -2.48 -6.41
CA TYR A 197 -15.02 -3.15 -7.30
C TYR A 197 -15.70 -3.45 -8.64
N ASP A 198 -15.00 -3.09 -9.70
CA ASP A 198 -15.32 -3.38 -11.08
C ASP A 198 -14.01 -3.85 -11.71
N GLU A 199 -13.96 -5.12 -12.07
CA GLU A 199 -12.74 -5.78 -12.54
C GLU A 199 -12.19 -5.11 -13.80
N THR A 200 -13.04 -4.84 -14.80
CA THR A 200 -12.63 -4.20 -16.05
C THR A 200 -12.10 -2.78 -15.82
N LYS A 201 -12.73 -2.01 -14.92
CA LYS A 201 -12.26 -0.67 -14.55
C LYS A 201 -10.92 -0.74 -13.82
N VAL A 202 -10.76 -1.69 -12.90
CA VAL A 202 -9.52 -1.88 -12.14
C VAL A 202 -8.38 -2.30 -13.05
N GLU A 203 -8.60 -3.27 -13.94
CA GLU A 203 -7.60 -3.70 -14.92
C GLU A 203 -7.15 -2.53 -15.80
N LYS A 204 -8.09 -1.72 -16.29
CA LYS A 204 -7.77 -0.54 -17.10
C LYS A 204 -6.94 0.47 -16.30
N GLN A 205 -7.38 0.83 -15.10
CA GLN A 205 -6.64 1.77 -14.24
C GLN A 205 -5.25 1.26 -13.87
N PHE A 206 -5.12 -0.04 -13.62
CA PHE A 206 -3.84 -0.66 -13.31
C PHE A 206 -2.91 -0.66 -14.52
N LYS A 207 -3.42 -0.97 -15.73
CA LYS A 207 -2.66 -0.81 -16.98
C LYS A 207 -2.17 0.62 -17.20
N ASP A 208 -3.00 1.62 -16.92
CA ASP A 208 -2.62 3.04 -17.01
C ASP A 208 -1.52 3.41 -16.00
N ILE A 209 -1.49 2.77 -14.83
CA ILE A 209 -0.40 2.93 -13.85
C ILE A 209 0.87 2.26 -14.36
N LEU A 210 0.77 1.02 -14.86
CA LEU A 210 1.91 0.26 -15.40
C LEU A 210 2.54 0.96 -16.61
N ALA A 211 1.75 1.55 -17.50
CA ALA A 211 2.24 2.28 -18.67
C ALA A 211 3.22 3.43 -18.31
N LYS A 212 3.15 3.97 -17.09
CA LYS A 212 4.07 5.02 -16.61
C LYS A 212 5.45 4.50 -16.21
N VAL A 213 5.57 3.20 -15.93
CA VAL A 213 6.81 2.57 -15.44
C VAL A 213 7.34 1.50 -16.40
N CYS A 214 6.47 0.92 -17.23
CA CYS A 214 6.80 -0.13 -18.17
C CYS A 214 7.39 0.42 -19.47
N PRO A 215 8.33 -0.31 -20.10
CA PRO A 215 8.80 0.06 -21.42
C PRO A 215 7.67 -0.02 -22.45
N ASN A 216 7.62 0.95 -23.36
CA ASN A 216 6.74 0.91 -24.53
C ASN A 216 7.25 -0.11 -25.56
N LYS A 217 6.50 -0.31 -26.66
CA LYS A 217 6.83 -1.30 -27.68
C LYS A 217 8.23 -1.11 -28.29
N GLU A 218 8.62 0.12 -28.59
CA GLU A 218 9.92 0.44 -29.18
C GLU A 218 11.07 0.21 -28.19
N GLU A 219 10.88 0.64 -26.94
CA GLU A 219 11.82 0.39 -25.86
C GLU A 219 11.98 -1.11 -25.61
N MET A 220 10.88 -1.88 -25.62
CA MET A 220 10.91 -3.33 -25.50
C MET A 220 11.69 -3.98 -26.63
N GLN A 221 11.44 -3.60 -27.89
CA GLN A 221 12.19 -4.14 -29.04
C GLN A 221 13.70 -3.87 -28.90
N LYS A 222 14.08 -2.66 -28.45
CA LYS A 222 15.48 -2.32 -28.20
C LYS A 222 16.09 -3.15 -27.06
N ILE A 223 15.34 -3.36 -25.98
CA ILE A 223 15.77 -4.19 -24.85
C ILE A 223 15.96 -5.64 -25.31
N MET A 224 15.01 -6.21 -26.05
CA MET A 224 15.07 -7.59 -26.54
C MET A 224 16.30 -7.80 -27.43
N LYS A 225 16.55 -6.89 -28.38
CA LYS A 225 17.73 -6.96 -29.25
C LYS A 225 19.05 -6.91 -28.47
N ASN A 226 19.11 -6.16 -27.36
CA ASN A 226 20.28 -6.09 -26.50
C ASN A 226 20.47 -7.31 -25.59
N LEU A 227 19.40 -8.10 -25.39
CA LEU A 227 19.39 -9.32 -24.57
C LEU A 227 19.55 -10.60 -25.41
N GLU A 228 19.47 -10.52 -26.74
CA GLU A 228 19.79 -11.64 -27.64
C GLU A 228 21.19 -12.20 -27.31
N GLY A 229 21.24 -13.43 -26.79
CA GLY A 229 22.46 -14.12 -26.36
C GLY A 229 22.78 -14.08 -24.86
N LYS A 230 22.00 -13.38 -24.02
CA LYS A 230 22.20 -13.27 -22.56
C LYS A 230 21.01 -13.82 -21.76
N LYS A 231 20.79 -15.14 -21.81
CA LYS A 231 19.60 -15.83 -21.25
C LYS A 231 19.36 -15.58 -19.74
N ASP A 232 20.41 -15.42 -18.94
CA ASP A 232 20.28 -15.29 -17.47
C ASP A 232 19.72 -13.92 -17.03
N ASP A 233 19.86 -12.88 -17.86
CA ASP A 233 19.32 -11.55 -17.58
C ASP A 233 17.80 -11.50 -17.79
N TYR A 234 17.23 -12.34 -18.66
CA TYR A 234 15.79 -12.31 -18.97
C TYR A 234 14.91 -12.83 -17.82
N LEU A 235 15.36 -13.90 -17.15
CA LEU A 235 14.69 -14.49 -15.99
C LEU A 235 14.86 -13.65 -14.72
N THR A 236 16.00 -12.97 -14.56
CA THR A 236 16.19 -12.03 -13.43
C THR A 236 15.41 -10.74 -13.61
N LEU A 237 15.10 -10.37 -14.85
CA LEU A 237 14.28 -9.20 -15.18
C LEU A 237 12.78 -9.50 -15.15
N GLY A 238 12.31 -10.74 -15.31
CA GLY A 238 10.89 -11.14 -15.17
C GLY A 238 10.05 -11.12 -16.47
N GLY A 239 10.67 -11.28 -17.65
CA GLY A 239 10.05 -11.04 -18.96
C GLY A 239 8.94 -12.00 -19.45
N GLY A 240 8.23 -12.72 -18.58
CA GLY A 240 7.29 -13.77 -19.01
C GLY A 240 6.04 -13.29 -19.78
N GLU A 241 5.49 -12.12 -19.48
CA GLU A 241 4.11 -11.77 -19.89
C GLU A 241 3.95 -10.51 -20.75
N ILE A 242 5.00 -9.71 -20.96
CA ILE A 242 4.90 -8.42 -21.68
C ILE A 242 4.55 -8.61 -23.18
N LEU A 243 4.66 -9.82 -23.73
CA LEU A 243 4.43 -10.10 -25.16
C LEU A 243 2.99 -10.51 -25.53
N LYS A 244 2.04 -10.54 -24.58
CA LYS A 244 0.64 -10.94 -24.85
C LYS A 244 -0.37 -9.78 -24.90
N SER A 245 0.07 -8.53 -24.80
CA SER A 245 -0.80 -7.33 -24.94
C SER A 245 -0.49 -6.52 -26.19
#